data_AF-A0A7Y6MCC1-F1
#
_entry.id   AF-A0A7Y6MCC1-F1
#
_cell.length_a   1.000
_cell.length_b   1.000
_cell.length_c   1.000
_cell.angle_alpha   90.00
_cell.angle_beta   90.00
_cell.angle_gamma   90.00
#
_symmetry.space_group_name_H-M   'P 1'
#
loop_
_entity.id
_entity.type
_entity.pdbx_description
1 polymer ?
#
loop_
_entity_poly.entity_id
_entity_poly.type
_entity_poly.pdbx_seq_one_letter_code
_entity_poly.pdbx_strand_id
1 'polypeptide(L)'
;MRLNVGVDVRRDRASSAFSAAKAARARLAAAIQGAGISVNDMRTENLTLGAEYKDGPQVVGYRAAQGVEVILRDMSKADAVIDAVAAVGDEVQINGISFEVSKAEALLARARAAAYRDALSKARQLAALAGRHVGRVVKIDEQSDSTPRFSLAGADAAFVSPGQSSISVIVNVVYELI
;
A
#
# COMPACT_ATOMS: atom_id res chain seq x y z
N MET A 1 -1.80 3.66 -4.00
CA MET A 1 -1.81 2.20 -4.22
C MET A 1 -0.41 1.74 -4.54
N ARG A 2 -0.01 0.58 -4.03
CA ARG A 2 1.15 -0.17 -4.51
C ARG A 2 0.64 -1.29 -5.39
N LEU A 3 1.25 -1.43 -6.55
CA LEU A 3 0.96 -2.47 -7.52
C LEU A 3 2.23 -3.32 -7.64
N ASN A 4 2.11 -4.60 -7.32
CA ASN A 4 3.20 -5.56 -7.43
C ASN A 4 3.03 -6.33 -8.74
N VAL A 5 3.96 -6.10 -9.65
CA VAL A 5 3.99 -6.71 -10.98
C VAL A 5 5.34 -7.35 -11.20
N GLY A 6 5.43 -8.25 -12.17
CA GLY A 6 6.70 -8.88 -12.49
C GLY A 6 6.70 -9.48 -13.86
N VAL A 7 7.84 -10.06 -14.21
CA VAL A 7 7.99 -10.92 -15.37
C VAL A 7 8.43 -12.30 -14.93
N ASP A 8 7.95 -13.32 -15.62
CA ASP A 8 8.30 -14.73 -15.40
C ASP A 8 8.52 -15.40 -16.77
N VAL A 9 9.74 -15.86 -17.01
CA VAL A 9 10.13 -16.43 -18.30
C VAL A 9 10.83 -17.76 -18.10
N ARG A 10 10.43 -18.75 -18.92
CA ARG A 10 11.06 -20.07 -18.99
C ARG A 10 11.75 -20.30 -20.33
N ARG A 11 13.00 -20.78 -20.32
CA ARG A 11 13.75 -21.17 -21.53
C ARG A 11 14.69 -22.34 -21.22
N ASP A 12 15.18 -22.99 -22.26
CA ASP A 12 16.06 -24.17 -22.15
C ASP A 12 17.46 -23.86 -21.58
N ARG A 13 17.87 -22.58 -21.57
CA ARG A 13 19.16 -22.14 -21.00
C ARG A 13 18.95 -20.97 -20.05
N ALA A 14 19.77 -20.92 -19.00
CA ALA A 14 19.77 -19.83 -18.04
C ALA A 14 19.99 -18.45 -18.70
N SER A 15 20.94 -18.36 -19.64
CA SER A 15 21.28 -17.12 -20.34
C SER A 15 20.14 -16.61 -21.24
N SER A 16 19.41 -17.51 -21.91
CA SER A 16 18.27 -17.14 -22.74
C SER A 16 17.06 -16.77 -21.89
N ALA A 17 16.81 -17.48 -20.79
CA ALA A 17 15.76 -17.11 -19.82
C ALA A 17 16.01 -15.72 -19.25
N PHE A 18 17.24 -15.44 -18.80
CA PHE A 18 17.61 -14.14 -18.24
C PHE A 18 17.51 -13.00 -19.26
N SER A 19 17.99 -13.22 -20.49
CA SER A 19 17.92 -12.20 -21.55
C SER A 19 16.46 -11.90 -21.94
N ALA A 20 15.61 -12.92 -22.02
CA ALA A 20 14.20 -12.76 -22.31
C ALA A 20 13.47 -12.04 -21.17
N ALA A 21 13.75 -12.39 -19.90
CA ALA A 21 13.20 -11.67 -18.74
C ALA A 21 13.64 -10.20 -18.72
N LYS A 22 14.89 -9.89 -19.06
CA LYS A 22 15.38 -8.51 -19.19
C LYS A 22 14.61 -7.73 -20.27
N ALA A 23 14.36 -8.34 -21.42
CA ALA A 23 13.59 -7.73 -22.50
C ALA A 23 12.12 -7.52 -22.12
N ALA A 24 11.46 -8.52 -21.52
CA ALA A 24 10.10 -8.40 -21.01
C ALA A 24 9.99 -7.29 -19.95
N ARG A 25 10.95 -7.23 -19.03
CA ARG A 25 11.02 -6.18 -18.00
C ARG A 25 11.15 -4.78 -18.60
N ALA A 26 11.91 -4.62 -19.68
CA ALA A 26 12.05 -3.34 -20.36
C ALA A 26 10.73 -2.89 -21.00
N ARG A 27 10.00 -3.81 -21.65
CA ARG A 27 8.66 -3.54 -22.19
C ARG A 27 7.67 -3.17 -21.08
N LEU A 28 7.69 -3.92 -19.98
CA LEU A 28 6.89 -3.61 -18.79
C LEU A 28 7.21 -2.21 -18.23
N ALA A 29 8.49 -1.83 -18.19
CA ALA A 29 8.89 -0.48 -17.77
C ALA A 29 8.29 0.60 -18.66
N ALA A 30 8.41 0.42 -19.97
CA ALA A 30 7.94 1.37 -20.96
C ALA A 30 6.42 1.51 -20.93
N ALA A 31 5.68 0.41 -20.77
CA ALA A 31 4.23 0.45 -20.65
C ALA A 31 3.76 1.22 -19.41
N ILE A 32 4.37 0.94 -18.24
CA ILE A 32 4.04 1.63 -16.98
C ILE A 32 4.38 3.12 -17.07
N GLN A 33 5.51 3.48 -17.68
CA GLN A 33 5.88 4.88 -17.93
C GLN A 33 4.95 5.56 -18.93
N GLY A 34 4.54 4.87 -19.99
CA GLY A 34 3.58 5.36 -20.97
C GLY A 34 2.20 5.62 -20.37
N ALA A 35 1.82 4.87 -19.34
CA ALA A 35 0.63 5.12 -18.53
C ALA A 35 0.80 6.28 -17.51
N GLY A 36 1.95 6.96 -17.51
CA GLY A 36 2.21 8.17 -16.75
C GLY A 36 2.78 7.96 -15.35
N ILE A 37 3.34 6.77 -15.06
CA ILE A 37 4.03 6.51 -13.80
C ILE A 37 5.53 6.83 -13.94
N SER A 38 6.07 7.58 -12.97
CA SER A 38 7.48 7.96 -12.95
C SER A 38 8.39 6.77 -12.68
N VAL A 39 9.60 6.78 -13.23
CA VAL A 39 10.68 5.84 -12.87
C VAL A 39 10.91 5.83 -11.35
N ASN A 40 10.79 6.99 -10.70
CA ASN A 40 11.01 7.12 -9.26
C ASN A 40 9.93 6.42 -8.42
N ASP A 41 8.78 6.13 -9.03
CA ASP A 41 7.69 5.37 -8.41
C ASP A 41 7.77 3.88 -8.79
N MET A 42 8.89 3.41 -9.37
CA MET A 42 9.11 2.01 -9.71
C MET A 42 10.37 1.48 -9.01
N ARG A 43 10.23 0.35 -8.32
CA ARG A 43 11.33 -0.26 -7.57
C ARG A 43 11.39 -1.76 -7.84
N THR A 44 12.56 -2.29 -8.15
CA THR A 44 12.74 -3.75 -8.24
C THR A 44 12.64 -4.35 -6.84
N GLU A 45 11.80 -5.35 -6.66
CA GLU A 45 11.63 -6.04 -5.38
C GLU A 45 12.51 -7.29 -5.28
N ASN A 46 12.50 -8.11 -6.31
CA ASN A 46 13.21 -9.39 -6.34
C ASN A 46 13.67 -9.73 -7.75
N LEU A 47 14.73 -10.53 -7.85
CA LEU A 47 15.26 -11.09 -9.08
C LEU A 47 15.68 -12.53 -8.80
N THR A 48 15.18 -13.47 -9.59
CA THR A 48 15.47 -14.89 -9.46
C THR A 48 15.83 -15.50 -10.81
N LEU A 49 16.79 -16.42 -10.80
CA LEU A 49 17.17 -17.24 -11.94
C LEU A 49 17.56 -18.61 -11.40
N GLY A 50 16.93 -19.67 -11.90
CA GLY A 50 17.19 -21.02 -11.42
C GLY A 50 16.76 -22.08 -12.43
N ALA A 51 17.35 -23.26 -12.29
CA ALA A 51 16.90 -24.45 -13.02
C ALA A 51 15.52 -24.88 -12.50
N GLU A 52 14.64 -25.28 -13.41
CA GLU A 52 13.40 -25.98 -13.09
C GLU A 52 13.63 -27.48 -13.25
N TYR A 53 13.11 -28.24 -12.29
CA TYR A 53 13.29 -29.68 -12.23
C TYR A 53 11.93 -30.38 -12.32
N LYS A 54 11.89 -31.53 -13.00
CA LYS A 54 10.71 -32.39 -13.05
C LYS A 54 11.05 -33.74 -12.44
N ASP A 55 10.30 -34.14 -11.41
CA ASP A 55 10.32 -35.48 -10.82
C ASP A 55 11.73 -36.05 -10.49
N GLY A 56 12.65 -35.20 -9.97
CA GLY A 56 14.01 -35.60 -9.60
C GLY A 56 15.08 -34.57 -9.99
N PRO A 57 16.37 -34.94 -10.08
CA PRO A 57 17.47 -34.02 -10.44
C PRO A 57 17.47 -33.63 -11.93
N GLN A 58 16.49 -34.06 -12.72
CA GLN A 58 16.40 -33.76 -14.14
C GLN A 58 15.97 -32.30 -14.35
N VAL A 59 16.88 -31.50 -14.91
CA VAL A 59 16.59 -30.14 -15.36
C VAL A 59 15.70 -30.19 -16.60
N VAL A 60 14.56 -29.53 -16.54
CA VAL A 60 13.61 -29.38 -17.67
C VAL A 60 13.62 -27.98 -18.28
N GLY A 61 14.33 -27.04 -17.65
CA GLY A 61 14.49 -25.69 -18.16
C GLY A 61 15.09 -24.76 -17.11
N TYR A 62 15.06 -23.48 -17.42
CA TYR A 62 15.47 -22.42 -16.51
C TYR A 62 14.40 -21.35 -16.46
N ARG A 63 14.04 -20.93 -15.24
CA ARG A 63 13.12 -19.85 -14.98
C ARG A 63 13.89 -18.62 -14.54
N ALA A 64 13.60 -17.50 -15.18
CA ALA A 64 14.06 -16.17 -14.77
C ALA A 64 12.83 -15.32 -14.45
N ALA A 65 12.77 -14.74 -13.25
CA ALA A 65 11.67 -13.88 -12.85
C ALA A 65 12.17 -12.65 -12.12
N GLN A 66 11.49 -11.52 -12.31
CA GLN A 66 11.80 -10.28 -11.61
C GLN A 66 10.52 -9.53 -11.25
N GLY A 67 10.34 -9.21 -9.97
CA GLY A 67 9.24 -8.39 -9.48
C GLY A 67 9.62 -6.92 -9.35
N VAL A 68 8.59 -6.08 -9.47
CA VAL A 68 8.65 -4.62 -9.45
C VAL A 68 7.45 -4.13 -8.67
N GLU A 69 7.74 -3.31 -7.66
CA GLU A 69 6.75 -2.52 -6.96
C GLU A 69 6.55 -1.20 -7.72
N VAL A 70 5.29 -0.84 -7.93
CA VAL A 70 4.89 0.38 -8.61
C VAL A 70 4.00 1.20 -7.68
N ILE A 71 4.37 2.45 -7.43
CA ILE A 71 3.61 3.37 -6.59
C ILE A 71 2.69 4.20 -7.47
N LEU A 72 1.38 3.95 -7.36
CA LEU A 72 0.34 4.71 -8.04
C LEU A 72 -0.29 5.71 -7.06
N ARG A 73 -0.06 6.99 -7.31
CA ARG A 73 -0.52 8.11 -6.45
C ARG A 73 -1.90 8.63 -6.83
N ASP A 74 -2.21 8.60 -8.13
CA ASP A 74 -3.48 9.06 -8.68
C ASP A 74 -4.35 7.85 -8.99
N MET A 75 -5.37 7.63 -8.16
CA MET A 75 -6.22 6.45 -8.29
C MET A 75 -7.10 6.44 -9.54
N SER A 76 -7.33 7.60 -10.17
CA SER A 76 -8.10 7.66 -11.41
C SER A 76 -7.40 6.95 -12.58
N LYS A 77 -6.10 6.68 -12.46
CA LYS A 77 -5.29 5.99 -13.47
C LYS A 77 -5.09 4.50 -13.20
N ALA A 78 -5.71 3.96 -12.14
CA ALA A 78 -5.47 2.57 -11.73
C ALA A 78 -5.76 1.58 -12.86
N ASP A 79 -6.96 1.66 -13.43
CA ASP A 79 -7.41 0.75 -14.49
C ASP A 79 -6.52 0.89 -15.73
N ALA A 80 -6.22 2.11 -16.16
CA ALA A 80 -5.34 2.36 -17.30
C ALA A 80 -3.92 1.80 -17.12
N VAL A 81 -3.37 1.86 -15.90
CA VAL A 81 -2.04 1.29 -15.60
C VAL A 81 -2.10 -0.24 -15.60
N ILE A 82 -3.16 -0.83 -15.06
CA ILE A 82 -3.36 -2.27 -15.05
C ILE A 82 -3.53 -2.81 -16.47
N ASP A 83 -4.32 -2.12 -17.30
CA ASP A 83 -4.50 -2.44 -18.72
C ASP A 83 -3.18 -2.34 -19.48
N ALA A 84 -2.40 -1.29 -19.23
CA ALA A 84 -1.09 -1.12 -19.85
C ALA A 84 -0.12 -2.26 -19.47
N VAL A 85 -0.15 -2.72 -18.22
CA VAL A 85 0.65 -3.87 -17.74
C VAL A 85 0.19 -5.15 -18.40
N ALA A 86 -1.12 -5.41 -18.44
CA ALA A 86 -1.70 -6.61 -19.05
C ALA A 86 -1.42 -6.70 -20.56
N ALA A 87 -1.35 -5.56 -21.25
CA ALA A 87 -1.08 -5.50 -22.68
C ALA A 87 0.39 -5.78 -23.09
N VAL A 88 1.32 -5.90 -22.13
CA VAL A 88 2.74 -6.11 -22.44
C VAL A 88 3.03 -7.51 -23.01
N GLY A 89 2.30 -8.53 -22.55
CA GLY A 89 2.44 -9.92 -23.04
C GLY A 89 2.37 -10.98 -21.94
N ASP A 90 2.43 -12.23 -22.38
CA ASP A 90 2.19 -13.43 -21.55
C ASP A 90 3.23 -13.64 -20.44
N GLU A 91 4.42 -13.04 -20.55
CA GLU A 91 5.45 -13.14 -19.54
C GLU A 91 5.19 -12.23 -18.32
N VAL A 92 4.20 -11.34 -18.37
CA VAL A 92 3.90 -10.40 -17.29
C VAL A 92 2.94 -11.02 -16.28
N GLN A 93 3.21 -10.74 -15.01
CA GLN A 93 2.38 -11.17 -13.89
C GLN A 93 1.98 -9.97 -13.04
N ILE A 94 0.70 -9.90 -12.65
CA ILE A 94 0.23 -9.04 -11.57
C ILE A 94 0.17 -9.90 -10.32
N ASN A 95 1.08 -9.64 -9.37
CA ASN A 95 1.25 -10.42 -8.15
C ASN A 95 0.34 -9.93 -7.01
N GLY A 96 -0.18 -8.71 -7.11
CA GLY A 96 -1.16 -8.17 -6.16
C GLY A 96 -1.19 -6.65 -6.15
N ILE A 97 -2.16 -6.12 -5.42
CA ILE A 97 -2.31 -4.69 -5.12
C ILE A 97 -2.45 -4.49 -3.62
N SER A 98 -1.94 -3.37 -3.12
CA SER A 98 -2.21 -2.91 -1.76
C SER A 98 -2.49 -1.42 -1.73
N PHE A 99 -3.32 -0.99 -0.79
CA PHE A 99 -3.68 0.41 -0.62
C PHE A 99 -3.00 0.96 0.61
N GLU A 100 -2.32 2.09 0.43
CA GLU A 100 -1.65 2.80 1.50
C GLU A 100 -2.01 4.27 1.44
N VAL A 101 -2.08 4.88 2.61
CA VAL A 101 -2.36 6.30 2.77
C VAL A 101 -1.02 7.05 2.79
N SER A 102 -0.72 7.76 1.70
CA SER A 102 0.58 8.42 1.48
C SER A 102 0.93 9.53 2.50
N LYS A 103 -0.04 10.02 3.26
CA LYS A 103 0.12 11.06 4.30
C LYS A 103 -0.37 10.60 5.67
N ALA A 104 -0.15 9.33 6.01
CA ALA A 104 -0.58 8.75 7.28
C ALA A 104 -0.16 9.60 8.48
N GLU A 105 1.06 10.12 8.53
CA GLU A 105 1.54 10.96 9.65
C GLU A 105 0.79 12.29 9.80
N ALA A 106 0.56 13.01 8.70
CA ALA A 106 -0.18 14.27 8.75
C ALA A 106 -1.65 14.05 9.13
N LEU A 107 -2.23 12.93 8.70
CA LEU A 107 -3.58 12.53 9.10
C LEU A 107 -3.63 12.08 10.57
N LEU A 108 -2.61 11.36 11.05
CA LEU A 108 -2.45 11.00 12.46
C LEU A 108 -2.33 12.25 13.34
N ALA A 109 -1.56 13.26 12.92
CA ALA A 109 -1.45 14.52 13.65
C ALA A 109 -2.81 15.25 13.75
N ARG A 110 -3.58 15.26 12.66
CA ARG A 110 -4.95 15.81 12.65
C ARG A 110 -5.90 15.00 13.55
N ALA A 111 -5.81 13.68 13.52
CA ALA A 111 -6.61 12.79 14.36
C ALA A 111 -6.30 12.97 15.86
N ARG A 112 -5.02 13.09 16.23
CA ARG A 112 -4.58 13.41 17.60
C ARG A 112 -5.15 14.74 18.08
N ALA A 113 -5.04 15.79 17.27
CA ALA A 113 -5.57 17.11 17.62
C ALA A 113 -7.10 17.07 17.81
N ALA A 114 -7.81 16.31 16.97
CA ALA A 114 -9.25 16.10 17.12
C ALA A 114 -9.60 15.33 18.41
N ALA A 115 -8.90 14.22 18.69
CA ALA A 115 -9.10 13.40 19.87
C ALA A 115 -8.85 14.18 21.18
N TYR A 116 -7.79 14.99 21.22
CA TYR A 116 -7.51 15.83 22.39
C TYR A 116 -8.60 16.89 22.63
N ARG A 117 -9.09 17.56 21.57
CA ARG A 117 -10.19 18.52 21.69
C ARG A 117 -11.48 17.87 22.18
N ASP A 118 -11.79 16.67 21.68
CA ASP A 118 -12.94 15.90 22.14
C ASP A 118 -12.82 15.53 23.63
N ALA A 119 -11.66 15.01 24.04
CA ALA A 119 -11.38 14.70 25.45
C ALA A 119 -11.51 15.94 26.36
N LEU A 120 -10.96 17.08 25.94
CA LEU A 120 -11.07 18.34 26.69
C LEU A 120 -12.53 18.84 26.78
N SER A 121 -13.29 18.75 25.68
CA SER A 121 -14.72 19.13 25.66
C SER A 121 -15.53 18.29 26.65
N LYS A 122 -15.35 16.97 26.61
CA LYS A 122 -15.99 16.03 27.54
C LYS A 122 -15.58 16.29 28.99
N ALA A 123 -14.29 16.52 29.26
CA ALA A 123 -13.81 16.85 30.59
C ALA A 123 -14.47 18.13 31.14
N ARG A 124 -14.64 19.17 30.31
CA ARG A 124 -15.31 20.42 30.70
C ARG A 124 -16.78 20.20 31.05
N GLN A 125 -17.50 19.40 30.26
CA GLN A 125 -18.89 19.07 30.54
C GLN A 125 -19.03 18.32 31.87
N LEU A 126 -18.17 17.32 32.11
CA LEU A 126 -18.18 16.54 33.34
C LEU A 126 -17.77 17.37 34.57
N ALA A 127 -16.76 18.23 34.44
CA ALA A 127 -16.34 19.13 35.52
C ALA A 127 -17.46 20.10 35.92
N ALA A 128 -18.17 20.68 34.93
CA ALA A 128 -19.29 21.58 35.18
C ALA A 128 -20.43 20.88 35.96
N LEU A 129 -20.74 19.62 35.62
CA LEU A 129 -21.72 18.82 36.38
C LEU A 129 -21.28 18.55 37.82
N ALA A 130 -19.97 18.47 38.06
CA ALA A 130 -19.39 18.32 39.40
C ALA A 130 -19.24 19.67 40.16
N GLY A 131 -19.66 20.79 39.57
CA GLY A 131 -19.46 22.12 40.15
C GLY A 131 -17.99 22.56 40.22
N ARG A 132 -17.14 22.02 39.35
CA ARG A 132 -15.70 22.30 39.27
C ARG A 132 -15.31 22.79 37.87
N HIS A 133 -14.07 23.25 37.72
CA HIS A 133 -13.46 23.58 36.44
C HIS A 133 -12.31 22.62 36.11
N VAL A 134 -12.03 22.46 34.81
CA VAL A 134 -10.87 21.69 34.34
C VAL A 134 -9.61 22.50 34.54
N GLY A 135 -8.66 21.96 35.32
CA GLY A 135 -7.33 22.52 35.55
C GLY A 135 -6.27 21.96 34.60
N ARG A 136 -5.02 21.87 35.07
CA ARG A 136 -3.89 21.35 34.28
C ARG A 136 -4.03 19.86 33.98
N VAL A 137 -3.37 19.45 32.91
CA VAL A 137 -3.25 18.04 32.52
C VAL A 137 -2.29 17.34 33.47
N VAL A 138 -2.73 16.22 34.04
CA VAL A 138 -1.95 15.35 34.93
C VAL A 138 -1.31 14.21 34.16
N LYS A 139 -2.03 13.63 33.20
CA LYS A 139 -1.55 12.52 32.38
C LYS A 139 -2.22 12.53 31.01
N ILE A 140 -1.45 12.18 29.98
CA ILE A 140 -1.94 11.87 28.63
C ILE A 140 -1.47 10.46 28.29
N ASP A 141 -2.38 9.63 27.81
CA ASP A 141 -2.11 8.28 27.31
C ASP A 141 -2.75 8.15 25.92
N GLU A 142 -1.94 7.83 24.90
CA GLU A 142 -2.40 7.61 23.53
C GLU A 142 -2.50 6.10 23.28
N GLN A 143 -3.72 5.62 23.01
CA GLN A 143 -3.94 4.28 22.48
C GLN A 143 -4.07 4.39 20.96
N SER A 144 -2.96 4.15 20.26
CA SER A 144 -2.94 4.12 18.80
C SER A 144 -3.22 2.69 18.30
N ASP A 145 -4.49 2.35 18.10
CA ASP A 145 -4.85 1.25 17.20
C ASP A 145 -4.75 1.79 15.76
N SER A 146 -3.52 1.82 15.23
CA SER A 146 -3.23 2.42 13.91
C SER A 146 -3.62 1.52 12.73
N THR A 147 -4.34 0.43 12.97
CA THR A 147 -4.74 -0.49 11.91
C THR A 147 -5.82 0.15 11.04
N PRO A 148 -5.57 0.36 9.73
CA PRO A 148 -6.59 0.87 8.83
C PRO A 148 -7.80 -0.05 8.86
N ARG A 149 -8.96 0.47 9.27
CA ARG A 149 -10.23 -0.24 9.16
C ARG A 149 -10.77 0.00 7.76
N PHE A 150 -10.93 -1.07 6.99
CA PHE A 150 -11.55 -1.03 5.68
C PHE A 150 -13.07 -1.23 5.84
N SER A 151 -13.86 -0.26 5.38
CA SER A 151 -15.33 -0.39 5.31
C SER A 151 -15.75 -0.63 3.86
N LEU A 152 -16.64 -1.61 3.66
CA LEU A 152 -17.33 -1.85 2.39
C LEU A 152 -18.46 -0.82 2.27
N ALA A 153 -18.18 0.35 1.70
CA ALA A 153 -19.19 1.36 1.41
C ALA A 153 -19.16 1.73 -0.07
N GLY A 154 -20.27 1.43 -0.78
CA GLY A 154 -20.55 1.89 -2.14
C GLY A 154 -19.97 0.99 -3.23
N ALA A 155 -20.84 0.52 -4.13
CA ALA A 155 -20.44 -0.17 -5.35
C ALA A 155 -19.90 0.85 -6.36
N ASP A 156 -18.60 1.13 -6.30
CA ASP A 156 -17.89 1.70 -7.45
C ASP A 156 -17.78 0.61 -8.53
N ALA A 157 -18.18 0.93 -9.76
CA ALA A 157 -18.12 0.02 -10.91
C ALA A 157 -16.70 -0.20 -11.46
N ALA A 158 -15.66 0.26 -10.76
CA ALA A 158 -14.27 0.11 -11.14
C ALA A 158 -13.77 -1.31 -10.86
N PHE A 159 -12.89 -1.83 -11.72
CA PHE A 159 -12.25 -3.14 -11.51
C PHE A 159 -11.37 -3.14 -10.24
N VAL A 160 -10.80 -1.98 -9.91
CA VAL A 160 -10.03 -1.75 -8.68
C VAL A 160 -10.67 -0.68 -7.82
N SER A 161 -11.14 -1.06 -6.63
CA SER A 161 -11.66 -0.13 -5.62
C SER A 161 -10.76 -0.08 -4.39
N PRO A 162 -10.33 1.11 -3.92
CA PRO A 162 -9.46 1.24 -2.74
C PRO A 162 -10.16 0.96 -1.41
N GLY A 163 -11.49 0.90 -1.39
CA GLY A 163 -12.26 0.96 -0.15
C GLY A 163 -12.04 2.26 0.64
N GLN A 164 -12.69 2.40 1.80
CA GLN A 164 -12.41 3.49 2.73
C GLN A 164 -11.47 3.03 3.84
N SER A 165 -10.36 3.74 4.04
CA SER A 165 -9.49 3.58 5.20
C SER A 165 -9.68 4.74 6.18
N SER A 166 -10.04 4.43 7.43
CA SER A 166 -10.08 5.42 8.50
C SER A 166 -8.86 5.31 9.42
N ILE A 167 -8.25 6.46 9.76
CA ILE A 167 -7.27 6.56 10.84
C ILE A 167 -7.99 7.07 12.08
N SER A 168 -7.96 6.30 13.17
CA SER A 168 -8.53 6.68 14.45
C SER A 168 -7.44 6.74 15.52
N VAL A 169 -7.53 7.73 16.41
CA VAL A 169 -6.64 7.89 17.55
C VAL A 169 -7.51 8.04 18.79
N ILE A 170 -7.22 7.24 19.81
CA ILE A 170 -7.88 7.34 21.12
C ILE A 170 -6.87 7.96 22.09
N VAL A 171 -7.28 9.01 22.79
CA VAL A 171 -6.46 9.68 23.80
C VAL A 171 -7.22 9.70 25.11
N ASN A 172 -6.60 9.18 26.16
CA ASN A 172 -7.06 9.30 27.53
C ASN A 172 -6.31 10.46 28.20
N VAL A 173 -7.03 11.49 28.62
CA VAL A 173 -6.44 12.65 29.30
C VAL A 173 -7.02 12.76 30.70
N VAL A 174 -6.14 12.78 31.70
CA VAL A 174 -6.49 13.00 33.11
C VAL A 174 -6.19 14.46 33.44
N TYR A 175 -7.19 15.16 33.96
CA TYR A 175 -7.09 16.55 34.38
C TYR A 175 -7.23 16.66 35.90
N GLU A 176 -6.56 17.63 36.50
CA GLU A 176 -6.93 18.10 37.83
C GLU A 176 -8.25 18.88 37.72
N LEU A 177 -9.09 18.80 38.76
CA LEU A 177 -10.28 19.64 38.86
C LEU A 177 -10.03 20.71 39.92
N ILE A 178 -10.30 21.97 39.54
CA ILE A 178 -10.18 23.15 40.41
C ILE A 178 -11.55 23.70 40.75
#